data_AF-A0A0S8ESB4-F1
#
_entry.id   AF-A0A0S8ESB4-F1
#
_cell.length_a   1.000
_cell.length_b   1.000
_cell.length_c   1.000
_cell.angle_alpha   90.00
_cell.angle_beta   90.00
_cell.angle_gamma   90.00
#
_symmetry.space_group_name_H-M   'P 1'
#
loop_
_entity.id
_entity.type
_entity.pdbx_description
1 polymer ?
#
loop_
_entity_poly.entity_id
_entity_poly.type
_entity_poly.pdbx_seq_one_letter_code
_entity_poly.pdbx_strand_id
1 'polypeptide(L)'
;MADLKIRVYKGSDKEPDTTVTIPGGILKVASALIPKQATDALHEKGIDLDEIIKLSNNPEAHGTLVEVEEHKKNERIVISLE
;
A
#
# COMPACT_ATOMS: atom_id res chain seq x y z
N MET A 1 2.08 -14.76 5.01
CA MET A 1 1.71 -13.33 5.12
C MET A 1 1.84 -12.76 3.73
N ALA A 2 0.80 -12.11 3.23
CA ALA A 2 0.85 -11.48 1.93
C ALA A 2 1.77 -10.24 1.98
N ASP A 3 2.51 -10.01 0.90
CA ASP A 3 3.29 -8.81 0.70
C ASP A 3 2.38 -7.64 0.33
N LEU A 4 2.63 -6.47 0.89
CA LEU A 4 1.97 -5.26 0.45
C LEU A 4 2.68 -4.72 -0.79
N LYS A 5 1.95 -4.56 -1.88
CA LYS A 5 2.43 -3.95 -3.11
C LYS A 5 1.74 -2.62 -3.30
N ILE A 6 2.54 -1.58 -3.59
CA ILE A 6 2.05 -0.27 -4.03
C ILE A 6 2.64 -0.04 -5.42
N ARG A 7 1.78 0.01 -6.43
CA ARG A 7 2.17 0.24 -7.81
C ARG A 7 1.64 1.58 -8.29
N VAL A 8 2.51 2.38 -8.88
CA VAL A 8 2.15 3.65 -9.51
C VAL A 8 2.30 3.49 -11.02
N TYR A 9 1.24 3.79 -11.74
CA TYR A 9 1.18 3.79 -13.20
C TYR A 9 1.06 5.24 -13.67
N LYS A 10 1.78 5.59 -14.74
CA LYS A 10 1.67 6.90 -15.38
C LYS A 10 0.86 6.81 -16.66
N GLY A 11 -0.05 7.75 -16.83
CA GLY A 11 -0.97 7.79 -17.96
C GLY A 11 -1.70 6.48 -18.18
N SER A 12 -1.65 5.99 -19.41
CA SER A 12 -2.31 4.74 -19.83
C SER A 12 -1.34 3.56 -19.89
N ASP A 13 -0.21 3.62 -19.19
CA ASP A 13 0.79 2.56 -19.21
C ASP A 13 0.27 1.32 -18.48
N LYS A 14 0.56 0.15 -19.07
CA LYS A 14 0.19 -1.16 -18.50
C LYS A 14 1.18 -1.64 -17.45
N GLU A 15 2.41 -1.16 -17.51
CA GLU A 15 3.46 -1.48 -16.54
C GLU A 15 3.59 -0.37 -15.50
N PRO A 16 3.86 -0.71 -14.23
CA PRO A 16 4.03 0.30 -13.20
C PRO A 16 5.36 1.05 -13.39
N ASP A 17 5.31 2.37 -13.36
CA ASP A 17 6.49 3.25 -13.33
C ASP A 17 7.27 3.06 -12.03
N THR A 18 6.56 2.84 -10.91
CA THR A 18 7.16 2.56 -9.61
C THR A 18 6.43 1.41 -8.93
N THR A 19 7.19 0.46 -8.38
CA THR A 19 6.66 -0.60 -7.50
C THR A 19 7.38 -0.55 -6.16
N VAL A 20 6.62 -0.34 -5.09
CA VAL A 20 7.08 -0.54 -3.70
C VAL A 20 6.57 -1.89 -3.23
N THR A 21 7.47 -2.74 -2.73
CA THR A 21 7.13 -4.02 -2.11
C THR A 21 7.50 -3.97 -0.64
N ILE A 22 6.55 -4.26 0.24
CA ILE A 22 6.81 -4.43 1.66
C ILE A 22 6.50 -5.89 2.00
N PRO A 23 7.53 -6.72 2.25
CA PRO A 23 7.31 -8.12 2.53
C PRO A 23 6.42 -8.31 3.76
N GLY A 24 5.41 -9.16 3.66
CA GLY A 24 4.44 -9.37 4.73
C GLY A 24 5.11 -9.76 6.04
N GLY A 25 6.08 -10.67 5.97
CA GLY A 25 6.85 -11.15 7.12
C GLY A 25 7.60 -10.06 7.90
N ILE A 26 7.89 -8.92 7.27
CA ILE A 26 8.56 -7.78 7.92
C ILE A 26 7.65 -6.57 8.09
N LEU A 27 6.43 -6.59 7.57
CA LEU A 27 5.52 -5.44 7.56
C LEU A 27 5.30 -4.86 8.97
N LYS A 28 5.13 -5.73 9.97
CA LYS A 28 5.00 -5.34 11.39
C LYS A 28 6.25 -4.67 11.96
N VAL A 29 7.43 -5.03 11.45
CA VAL A 29 8.70 -4.44 11.89
C VAL A 29 8.98 -3.14 11.12
N ALA A 30 8.72 -3.13 9.81
CA ALA A 30 8.86 -1.96 8.97
C ALA A 30 7.92 -0.83 9.40
N SER A 31 6.69 -1.14 9.80
CA SER A 31 5.76 -0.13 10.32
C SER A 31 6.29 0.54 11.59
N ALA A 32 7.02 -0.18 12.44
CA ALA A 32 7.64 0.38 13.64
C ALA A 32 8.82 1.34 13.33
N LEU A 33 9.37 1.31 12.11
CA LEU A 33 10.41 2.23 11.65
C LEU A 33 9.84 3.53 11.07
N ILE A 34 8.53 3.59 10.81
CA ILE A 34 7.87 4.78 10.29
C ILE A 34 7.78 5.82 11.42
N PRO A 35 8.32 7.04 11.24
CA PRO A 35 8.21 8.09 12.25
C PRO A 35 6.75 8.39 12.57
N LYS A 36 6.45 8.62 13.85
CA LYS A 36 5.07 8.88 14.33
C LYS A 36 4.34 9.96 13.52
N GLN A 37 5.04 11.05 13.16
CA GLN A 37 4.47 12.13 12.36
C GLN A 37 3.93 11.65 11.00
N ALA A 38 4.62 10.70 10.36
CA ALA A 38 4.17 10.13 9.09
C ALA A 38 2.97 9.19 9.31
N THR A 39 2.97 8.39 10.38
CA THR A 39 1.84 7.53 10.75
C THR A 39 0.58 8.36 11.04
N ASP A 40 0.70 9.43 11.81
CA ASP A 40 -0.41 10.33 12.14
C ASP A 40 -0.98 10.98 10.86
N ALA A 41 -0.12 11.43 9.95
CA ALA A 41 -0.54 12.02 8.67
C ALA A 41 -1.24 11.03 7.73
N LEU A 42 -0.89 9.73 7.80
CA LEU A 42 -1.59 8.67 7.08
C LEU A 42 -2.97 8.41 7.71
N HIS A 43 -3.04 8.35 9.03
CA HIS A 43 -4.28 8.13 9.77
C HIS A 43 -5.29 9.28 9.55
N GLU A 44 -4.85 10.54 9.56
CA GLU A 44 -5.69 11.70 9.22
C GLU A 44 -6.28 11.63 7.80
N LYS A 45 -5.63 10.90 6.90
CA LYS A 45 -6.12 10.63 5.53
C LYS A 45 -6.96 9.36 5.42
N GLY A 46 -7.30 8.74 6.56
CA GLY A 46 -8.10 7.51 6.62
C GLY A 46 -7.32 6.23 6.34
N ILE A 47 -5.98 6.27 6.40
CA ILE A 47 -5.13 5.10 6.17
C ILE A 47 -4.71 4.52 7.52
N ASP A 48 -5.32 3.40 7.92
CA ASP A 48 -4.97 2.67 9.15
C ASP A 48 -3.90 1.60 8.85
N LEU A 49 -2.68 1.86 9.32
CA LEU A 49 -1.55 0.97 9.12
C LEU A 49 -1.67 -0.35 9.91
N ASP A 50 -2.33 -0.34 11.08
CA ASP A 50 -2.52 -1.53 11.90
C ASP A 50 -3.55 -2.46 11.25
N GLU A 51 -4.59 -1.93 10.61
CA GLU A 51 -5.51 -2.75 9.81
C GLU A 51 -4.81 -3.38 8.61
N ILE A 52 -3.94 -2.66 7.90
CA ILE A 52 -3.16 -3.21 6.79
C ILE A 52 -2.27 -4.37 7.27
N ILE A 53 -1.65 -4.24 8.45
CA ILE A 53 -0.85 -5.32 9.05
C ILE A 53 -1.72 -6.50 9.46
N LYS A 54 -2.91 -6.28 10.02
CA LYS A 54 -3.84 -7.37 10.35
C LYS A 54 -4.30 -8.09 9.10
N LEU A 55 -4.64 -7.37 8.04
CA LEU A 55 -5.06 -7.95 6.76
C LEU A 55 -3.95 -8.78 6.12
N SER A 56 -2.68 -8.34 6.15
CA SER A 56 -1.57 -9.12 5.59
C SER A 56 -1.30 -10.45 6.32
N ASN A 57 -1.79 -10.59 7.55
CA ASN A 57 -1.77 -11.84 8.30
C ASN A 57 -2.92 -12.79 7.92
N ASN A 58 -3.97 -12.30 7.25
CA ASN A 58 -5.07 -13.13 6.80
C ASN A 58 -4.71 -13.81 5.47
N PRO A 59 -4.58 -15.16 5.43
CA PRO A 59 -4.25 -15.89 4.20
C PRO A 59 -5.37 -15.83 3.13
N GLU A 60 -6.55 -15.32 3.44
CA GLU A 60 -7.63 -15.11 2.47
C GLU A 60 -7.66 -13.67 1.91
N ALA A 61 -6.91 -12.75 2.52
CA ALA A 61 -6.83 -11.36 2.09
C ALA A 61 -5.75 -11.20 1.00
N HIS A 62 -6.11 -11.58 -0.22
CA HIS A 62 -5.29 -11.39 -1.42
C HIS A 62 -6.04 -10.58 -2.48
N GLY A 63 -5.32 -9.74 -3.22
CA GLY A 63 -5.86 -8.93 -4.31
C GLY A 63 -5.79 -7.42 -4.05
N THR A 64 -6.45 -6.65 -4.92
CA THR A 64 -6.48 -5.19 -4.86
C THR A 64 -7.29 -4.71 -3.65
N LEU A 65 -6.65 -3.93 -2.79
CA LEU A 65 -7.27 -3.27 -1.65
C LEU A 65 -7.85 -1.91 -2.05
N VAL A 66 -7.05 -1.11 -2.76
CA VAL A 66 -7.37 0.27 -3.12
C VAL A 66 -6.84 0.58 -4.50
N GLU A 67 -7.65 1.26 -5.31
CA GLU A 67 -7.25 1.85 -6.58
C GLU A 67 -7.60 3.35 -6.57
N VAL A 68 -6.59 4.19 -6.82
CA VAL A 68 -6.71 5.65 -6.80
C VAL A 68 -6.38 6.18 -8.19
N GLU A 69 -7.33 6.89 -8.79
CA GLU A 69 -7.16 7.60 -10.06
C GLU A 69 -6.91 9.09 -9.77
N GLU A 70 -5.68 9.55 -9.95
CA GLU A 70 -5.28 10.93 -9.72
C GLU A 70 -5.25 11.70 -11.06
N HIS A 71 -6.44 12.09 -11.52
CA HIS A 71 -6.64 12.69 -12.84
C HIS A 71 -5.80 13.93 -13.11
N LYS A 72 -5.51 14.75 -12.08
CA LYS A 72 -4.69 15.96 -12.24
C LYS A 72 -3.23 15.66 -12.59
N LYS A 73 -2.73 14.52 -12.13
CA LYS A 73 -1.36 14.06 -12.38
C LYS A 73 -1.29 13.03 -13.50
N ASN A 74 -2.43 12.56 -13.99
CA ASN A 74 -2.52 11.44 -14.92
C ASN A 74 -1.80 10.20 -14.35
N GLU A 75 -2.06 9.89 -13.07
CA GLU A 75 -1.44 8.79 -12.34
C GLU A 75 -2.52 7.86 -11.79
N ARG A 76 -2.24 6.55 -11.78
CA ARG A 76 -3.08 5.54 -11.15
C ARG A 76 -2.26 4.80 -10.12
N ILE A 77 -2.74 4.70 -8.89
CA ILE A 77 -2.06 4.04 -7.77
C ILE A 77 -2.88 2.82 -7.37
N VAL A 78 -2.26 1.64 -7.39
CA VAL A 78 -2.89 0.38 -6.99
C VAL A 78 -2.18 -0.16 -5.75
N ILE A 79 -2.94 -0.43 -4.70
CA ILE A 79 -2.47 -1.05 -3.46
C ILE A 79 -3.06 -2.45 -3.38
N SER A 80 -2.23 -3.49 -3.27
CA SER A 80 -2.66 -4.90 -3.24
C SER A 80 -1.90 -5.73 -2.19
N LEU A 81 -2.52 -6.84 -1.78
CA LEU A 81 -1.88 -7.91 -1.00
C LEU A 81 -1.61 -9.11 -1.91
N GLU A 82 -0.34 -9.54 -1.98
CA GLU A 82 0.14 -10.61 -2.86
C GLU A 82 0.98 -11.65 -2.12
#